data_AF-A0A939WPY7-F1
#
_entry.id   AF-A0A939WPY7-F1
#
_cell.length_a   1.000
_cell.length_b   1.000
_cell.length_c   1.000
_cell.angle_alpha   90.00
_cell.angle_beta   90.00
_cell.angle_gamma   90.00
#
_symmetry.space_group_name_H-M   'P 1'
#
loop_
_entity.id
_entity.type
_entity.pdbx_description
1 polymer ?
#
loop_
_entity_poly.entity_id
_entity_poly.type
_entity_poly.pdbx_seq_one_letter_code
_entity_poly.pdbx_strand_id
1 'polypeptide(L)'
;MKKFLSVLMLLCVFVLSGCGDGKSPKKVDDADSGSDVSDSAPADTEPADTSSEEDNFDPANSGYTVEFNIIDIEMMGQGQSMAIGYFMKTAREDLEEVEVEDVTLDTCVMGESSPRVPSCTSKADCAPEQECVPEYNNGQPIENSEHCETPGRESLDVGPVEIAGFNDGPYTFAFEPGDQLYKINGTGDGSIDRSIIAYDTEYTISADDLIPEDLKSLSAKFTMPPALSLIEPVMVEGGMFGKAVEIDNTKPITFKWESNGGKGYIDITIMAAQSLANVVSVTCKVKDDGEFTVPEEFTSQLVFGGGGDGMMDQMLGMMNMITMDRHSEAPITGDGISSGRVSSEQLVMISVVPAGSIVPEPEPEPDPDGDIVPDNEVEPDEDPAPDSDTPDAEITPVEPEPEGE
;
A
#
# COMPACT_ATOMS: atom_id res chain seq x y z
N MET A 1 -8.28 15.05 -9.84
CA MET A 1 -8.58 13.68 -9.38
C MET A 1 -7.77 12.62 -10.13
N LYS A 2 -7.72 12.57 -11.48
CA LYS A 2 -6.79 11.67 -12.22
C LYS A 2 -5.31 11.77 -11.82
N LYS A 3 -4.84 12.95 -11.39
CA LYS A 3 -3.46 13.16 -10.92
C LYS A 3 -3.23 12.75 -9.45
N PHE A 4 -4.28 12.47 -8.69
CA PHE A 4 -4.18 12.09 -7.28
C PHE A 4 -4.01 10.56 -7.14
N LEU A 5 -4.60 9.79 -8.05
CA LEU A 5 -4.48 8.32 -8.08
C LEU A 5 -3.10 7.85 -8.55
N SER A 6 -2.51 8.51 -9.56
CA SER A 6 -1.09 8.27 -9.93
C SER A 6 -0.11 8.69 -8.84
N VAL A 7 -0.52 9.54 -7.89
CA VAL A 7 0.29 9.93 -6.72
C VAL A 7 0.12 8.91 -5.59
N LEU A 8 -1.05 8.28 -5.44
CA LEU A 8 -1.31 7.25 -4.42
C LEU A 8 -0.67 5.89 -4.77
N MET A 9 -0.72 5.48 -6.05
CA MET A 9 0.06 4.31 -6.55
C MET A 9 1.57 4.55 -6.44
N LEU A 10 2.03 5.79 -6.66
CA LEU A 10 3.41 6.17 -6.36
C LEU A 10 3.69 6.11 -4.86
N LEU A 11 2.74 6.52 -4.00
CA LEU A 11 2.90 6.55 -2.54
C LEU A 11 3.05 5.15 -1.92
N CYS A 12 2.36 4.14 -2.44
CA CYS A 12 2.49 2.76 -2.00
C CYS A 12 3.91 2.20 -2.28
N VAL A 13 4.57 2.69 -3.34
CA VAL A 13 5.99 2.41 -3.61
C VAL A 13 6.92 3.25 -2.71
N PHE A 14 6.50 4.44 -2.27
CA PHE A 14 7.33 5.34 -1.46
C PHE A 14 7.45 5.01 0.02
N VAL A 15 6.50 4.32 0.64
CA VAL A 15 6.61 3.97 2.08
C VAL A 15 7.79 3.02 2.33
N LEU A 16 8.26 2.29 1.31
CA LEU A 16 9.40 1.38 1.40
C LEU A 16 10.75 2.00 0.95
N SER A 17 10.78 3.26 0.48
CA SER A 17 11.95 3.83 -0.19
C SER A 17 12.20 5.32 0.14
N GLY A 18 12.54 5.62 1.39
CA GLY A 18 12.98 6.95 1.81
C GLY A 18 14.50 7.18 1.63
N CYS A 19 14.87 8.15 0.77
CA CYS A 19 16.25 8.62 0.53
C CYS A 19 16.62 9.87 1.35
N GLY A 20 17.93 10.05 1.62
CA GLY A 20 18.51 11.31 2.11
C GLY A 20 19.98 11.50 1.70
N ASP A 21 20.24 12.51 0.87
CA ASP A 21 21.55 12.95 0.37
C ASP A 21 22.49 13.47 1.47
N GLY A 22 23.73 12.97 1.50
CA GLY A 22 24.76 13.42 2.45
C GLY A 22 26.18 13.26 1.90
N LYS A 23 26.69 14.30 1.22
CA LYS A 23 28.11 14.44 0.84
C LYS A 23 29.03 14.11 2.03
N SER A 24 29.80 13.03 1.91
CA SER A 24 30.88 12.71 2.84
C SER A 24 32.27 12.92 2.20
N PRO A 25 33.28 13.38 2.97
CA PRO A 25 34.56 13.81 2.46
C PRO A 25 35.52 12.64 2.20
N LYS A 26 36.40 12.82 1.20
CA LYS A 26 37.56 11.96 0.87
C LYS A 26 38.30 11.44 2.11
N LYS A 27 38.41 10.12 2.24
CA LYS A 27 39.48 9.46 3.00
C LYS A 27 40.59 9.01 2.05
N VAL A 28 41.80 9.19 2.55
CA VAL A 28 43.10 9.05 1.89
C VAL A 28 43.53 7.58 1.92
N ASP A 29 44.11 7.14 0.81
CA ASP A 29 44.73 5.84 0.59
C ASP A 29 45.99 5.59 1.47
N ASP A 30 46.37 4.32 1.43
CA ASP A 30 47.68 3.71 1.70
C ASP A 30 47.90 3.01 3.05
N ALA A 31 47.62 1.70 3.00
CA ALA A 31 48.60 0.62 3.03
C ALA A 31 49.80 0.73 3.99
N ASP A 32 49.96 -0.28 4.88
CA ASP A 32 51.25 -0.96 5.03
C ASP A 32 51.15 -2.38 5.65
N SER A 33 52.00 -3.21 5.06
CA SER A 33 52.61 -4.53 5.34
C SER A 33 52.18 -5.48 6.47
N GLY A 34 52.28 -6.79 6.15
CA GLY A 34 53.14 -7.68 6.93
C GLY A 34 52.72 -9.16 7.09
N SER A 35 53.19 -10.01 6.16
CA SER A 35 53.62 -11.44 6.25
C SER A 35 53.34 -12.28 7.53
N ASP A 36 52.78 -13.50 7.42
CA ASP A 36 53.52 -14.77 7.15
C ASP A 36 52.70 -16.06 7.50
N VAL A 37 52.56 -16.92 6.48
CA VAL A 37 52.68 -18.40 6.40
C VAL A 37 52.30 -19.31 7.59
N SER A 38 51.38 -20.27 7.37
CA SER A 38 51.61 -21.71 7.65
C SER A 38 50.61 -22.65 6.95
N ASP A 39 51.21 -23.67 6.33
CA ASP A 39 50.66 -24.83 5.61
C ASP A 39 49.79 -25.76 6.49
N SER A 40 48.73 -26.34 5.91
CA SER A 40 48.22 -27.71 6.17
C SER A 40 46.99 -28.03 5.28
N ALA A 41 47.20 -28.88 4.28
CA ALA A 41 46.18 -29.79 3.72
C ALA A 41 46.49 -31.22 4.24
N PRO A 42 45.62 -32.26 4.14
CA PRO A 42 44.41 -32.34 3.31
C PRO A 42 43.18 -32.99 4.00
N ALA A 43 42.00 -32.80 3.41
CA ALA A 43 40.93 -33.79 3.46
C ALA A 43 40.04 -33.63 2.23
N ASP A 44 40.12 -34.62 1.33
CA ASP A 44 39.14 -34.88 0.28
C ASP A 44 37.73 -34.86 0.90
N THR A 45 37.00 -33.79 0.63
CA THR A 45 35.55 -33.80 0.66
C THR A 45 35.17 -33.48 -0.77
N GLU A 46 34.64 -34.46 -1.49
CA GLU A 46 33.95 -34.21 -2.75
C GLU A 46 33.01 -33.02 -2.49
N PRO A 47 33.03 -31.95 -3.30
CA PRO A 47 31.94 -31.01 -3.25
C PRO A 47 30.70 -31.83 -3.59
N ALA A 48 29.81 -31.95 -2.62
CA ALA A 48 28.44 -32.30 -2.91
C ALA A 48 27.99 -31.32 -4.00
N ASP A 49 27.58 -31.87 -5.14
CA ASP A 49 26.79 -31.16 -6.14
C ASP A 49 25.56 -30.59 -5.42
N THR A 50 25.71 -29.42 -4.82
CA THR A 50 24.63 -28.46 -4.72
C THR A 50 24.61 -27.78 -6.08
N SER A 51 24.09 -28.48 -7.10
CA SER A 51 23.54 -27.78 -8.25
C SER A 51 22.51 -26.83 -7.67
N SER A 52 22.86 -25.54 -7.63
CA SER A 52 21.93 -24.49 -7.24
C SER A 52 20.67 -24.67 -8.08
N GLU A 53 19.50 -24.56 -7.46
CA GLU A 53 18.19 -24.60 -8.13
C GLU A 53 17.96 -23.39 -9.05
N GLU A 54 19.01 -22.62 -9.37
CA GLU A 54 19.03 -21.49 -10.32
C GLU A 54 18.76 -21.92 -11.79
N ASP A 55 18.80 -23.21 -12.09
CA ASP A 55 18.75 -23.76 -13.46
C ASP A 55 17.34 -24.11 -13.99
N ASN A 56 16.25 -23.80 -13.27
CA ASN A 56 14.89 -24.22 -13.68
C ASN A 56 14.07 -23.19 -14.48
N PHE A 57 14.57 -21.97 -14.73
CA PHE A 57 13.87 -21.00 -15.59
C PHE A 57 14.12 -21.29 -17.08
N ASP A 58 13.05 -21.61 -17.83
CA ASP A 58 13.07 -21.73 -19.29
C ASP A 58 12.46 -20.47 -19.94
N PRO A 59 13.25 -19.56 -20.54
CA PRO A 59 12.72 -18.37 -21.19
C PRO A 59 11.83 -18.69 -22.41
N ALA A 60 11.93 -19.88 -23.00
CA ALA A 60 11.06 -20.30 -24.10
C ALA A 60 9.71 -20.83 -23.61
N ASN A 61 9.62 -21.23 -22.34
CA ASN A 61 8.41 -21.75 -21.70
C ASN A 61 8.36 -21.32 -20.23
N SER A 62 8.33 -20.01 -19.99
CA SER A 62 8.42 -19.47 -18.63
C SER A 62 7.15 -19.64 -17.80
N GLY A 63 6.03 -20.00 -18.44
CA GLY A 63 4.70 -20.01 -17.82
C GLY A 63 4.15 -18.61 -17.62
N TYR A 64 3.27 -18.46 -16.63
CA TYR A 64 2.60 -17.20 -16.31
C TYR A 64 2.71 -16.83 -14.83
N THR A 65 2.95 -15.54 -14.59
CA THR A 65 2.86 -14.90 -13.29
C THR A 65 1.48 -14.27 -13.17
N VAL A 66 0.76 -14.60 -12.09
CA VAL A 66 -0.60 -14.12 -11.84
C VAL A 66 -0.66 -13.46 -10.47
N GLU A 67 -1.20 -12.24 -10.42
CA GLU A 67 -1.43 -11.54 -9.16
C GLU A 67 -2.82 -10.92 -9.13
N PHE A 68 -3.50 -11.05 -8.00
CA PHE A 68 -4.71 -10.32 -7.66
C PHE A 68 -4.55 -9.70 -6.28
N ASN A 69 -4.84 -8.41 -6.14
CA ASN A 69 -4.76 -7.71 -4.87
C ASN A 69 -6.09 -6.99 -4.60
N ILE A 70 -6.65 -7.20 -3.40
CA ILE A 70 -7.75 -6.39 -2.85
C ILE A 70 -7.17 -5.50 -1.75
N ILE A 71 -7.16 -4.21 -1.98
CA ILE A 71 -6.57 -3.21 -1.09
C ILE A 71 -7.70 -2.42 -0.43
N ASP A 72 -7.72 -2.35 0.90
CA ASP A 72 -8.56 -1.43 1.67
C ASP A 72 -7.71 -0.43 2.43
N ILE A 73 -7.89 0.85 2.15
CA ILE A 73 -7.09 1.93 2.71
C ILE A 73 -8.00 2.85 3.52
N GLU A 74 -7.65 3.08 4.78
CA GLU A 74 -8.24 4.13 5.61
C GLU A 74 -7.22 5.26 5.81
N MET A 75 -7.41 6.36 5.09
CA MET A 75 -6.59 7.57 5.24
C MET A 75 -7.35 8.62 6.03
N MET A 76 -6.85 8.99 7.21
CA MET A 76 -7.39 10.09 8.03
C MET A 76 -8.91 9.97 8.28
N GLY A 77 -9.42 8.75 8.40
CA GLY A 77 -10.84 8.44 8.59
C GLY A 77 -11.69 8.40 7.31
N GLN A 78 -11.07 8.51 6.13
CA GLN A 78 -11.71 8.27 4.84
C GLN A 78 -11.25 6.93 4.25
N GLY A 79 -12.21 6.05 4.00
CA GLY A 79 -11.96 4.74 3.38
C GLY A 79 -11.94 4.83 1.86
N GLN A 80 -10.99 4.13 1.24
CA GLN A 80 -10.93 3.87 -0.19
C GLN A 80 -10.54 2.41 -0.38
N SER A 81 -11.15 1.74 -1.33
CA SER A 81 -10.79 0.35 -1.62
C SER A 81 -10.58 0.16 -3.11
N MET A 82 -9.68 -0.75 -3.46
CA MET A 82 -9.34 -1.06 -4.85
C MET A 82 -9.21 -2.56 -5.01
N ALA A 83 -9.48 -3.05 -6.21
CA ALA A 83 -9.12 -4.40 -6.56
C ALA A 83 -8.53 -4.44 -7.97
N ILE A 84 -7.31 -4.97 -8.07
CA ILE A 84 -6.53 -5.02 -9.31
C ILE A 84 -5.91 -6.40 -9.47
N GLY A 85 -5.63 -6.77 -10.71
CA GLY A 85 -4.82 -7.96 -10.98
C GLY A 85 -4.13 -7.91 -12.33
N TYR A 86 -3.25 -8.86 -12.58
CA TYR A 86 -2.53 -8.97 -13.84
C TYR A 86 -2.13 -10.41 -14.15
N PHE A 87 -1.89 -10.65 -15.43
CA PHE A 87 -1.30 -11.88 -15.95
C PHE A 87 -0.12 -11.51 -16.80
N MET A 88 1.08 -11.95 -16.48
CA MET A 88 2.26 -11.68 -17.30
C MET A 88 2.97 -12.98 -17.63
N LYS A 89 3.81 -12.96 -18.67
CA LYS A 89 4.82 -14.00 -18.81
C LYS A 89 5.76 -13.92 -17.62
N THR A 90 6.03 -15.08 -17.03
CA THR A 90 6.94 -15.18 -15.89
C THR A 90 8.33 -14.81 -16.34
N ALA A 91 8.99 -13.99 -15.54
CA ALA A 91 10.40 -13.69 -15.69
C ALA A 91 11.21 -14.38 -14.60
N ARG A 92 12.52 -14.41 -14.76
CA ARG A 92 13.44 -15.05 -13.82
C ARG A 92 13.30 -14.44 -12.42
N GLU A 93 13.23 -13.11 -12.36
CA GLU A 93 13.10 -12.35 -11.12
C GLU A 93 11.79 -12.64 -10.35
N ASP A 94 10.75 -13.19 -10.99
CA ASP A 94 9.52 -13.57 -10.30
C ASP A 94 9.62 -14.90 -9.55
N LEU A 95 10.65 -15.70 -9.85
CA LEU A 95 10.89 -17.03 -9.28
C LEU A 95 11.98 -17.00 -8.19
N GLU A 96 12.67 -15.87 -8.04
CA GLU A 96 13.63 -15.68 -6.97
C GLU A 96 12.87 -15.68 -5.64
N GLU A 97 13.20 -16.62 -4.75
CA GLU A 97 12.73 -16.55 -3.37
C GLU A 97 13.29 -15.25 -2.80
N VAL A 98 12.43 -14.27 -2.57
CA VAL A 98 12.78 -13.13 -1.72
C VAL A 98 13.18 -13.76 -0.41
N GLU A 99 14.47 -13.69 -0.05
CA GLU A 99 14.91 -14.05 1.29
C GLU A 99 14.04 -13.22 2.23
N VAL A 100 13.04 -13.89 2.81
CA VAL A 100 12.21 -13.28 3.84
C VAL A 100 13.19 -13.15 4.98
N GLU A 101 13.82 -11.97 5.07
CA GLU A 101 14.64 -11.61 6.21
C GLU A 101 13.80 -12.02 7.41
N ASP A 102 14.35 -12.89 8.26
CA ASP A 102 13.63 -13.52 9.37
C ASP A 102 13.41 -12.40 10.42
N VAL A 103 12.52 -11.47 10.10
CA VAL A 103 12.29 -10.25 10.86
C VAL A 103 11.66 -10.73 12.15
N THR A 104 12.41 -10.56 13.23
CA THR A 104 11.97 -11.00 14.55
C THR A 104 10.67 -10.25 14.88
N LEU A 105 9.57 -10.98 15.01
CA LEU A 105 8.29 -10.40 15.40
C LEU A 105 8.41 -9.71 16.77
N ASP A 106 7.55 -8.73 16.98
CA ASP A 106 7.47 -7.91 18.19
C ASP A 106 8.77 -7.13 18.46
N THR A 107 9.48 -6.78 17.39
CA THR A 107 10.64 -5.90 17.44
C THR A 107 10.41 -4.62 16.65
N CYS A 108 11.11 -3.57 17.06
CA CYS A 108 11.16 -2.30 16.37
C CYS A 108 12.58 -2.02 15.91
N VAL A 109 12.70 -1.36 14.78
CA VAL A 109 13.97 -0.85 14.26
C VAL A 109 13.83 0.64 14.00
N MET A 110 14.91 1.38 14.26
CA MET A 110 15.03 2.75 13.77
C MET A 110 15.35 2.67 12.28
N GLY A 111 14.58 3.38 11.46
CA GLY A 111 14.90 3.53 10.05
C GLY A 111 16.13 4.42 9.89
N GLU A 112 17.32 3.82 9.85
CA GLU A 112 18.46 4.39 9.16
C GLU A 112 18.47 3.77 7.76
N SER A 113 18.31 4.59 6.71
CA SER A 113 18.41 4.08 5.34
C SER A 113 19.84 3.55 5.15
N SER A 114 20.02 2.23 5.20
CA SER A 114 21.28 1.59 4.81
C SER A 114 21.66 2.09 3.42
N PRO A 115 22.95 2.42 3.17
CA PRO A 115 23.37 2.82 1.83
C PRO A 115 22.99 1.72 0.86
N ARG A 116 22.16 2.04 -0.13
CA ARG A 116 21.70 1.09 -1.14
C ARG A 116 22.91 0.54 -1.88
N VAL A 117 22.96 -0.78 -1.98
CA VAL A 117 23.93 -1.49 -2.80
C VAL A 117 23.17 -1.95 -4.04
N PRO A 118 23.52 -1.47 -5.24
CA PRO A 118 22.83 -1.91 -6.45
C PRO A 118 23.12 -3.39 -6.70
N SER A 119 22.14 -4.15 -7.17
CA SER A 119 22.34 -5.57 -7.50
C SER A 119 23.06 -5.75 -8.84
N CYS A 120 23.05 -4.73 -9.70
CA CYS A 120 23.80 -4.71 -10.96
C CYS A 120 24.45 -3.34 -11.20
N THR A 121 25.51 -3.30 -12.01
CA THR A 121 26.13 -2.03 -12.45
C THR A 121 26.10 -1.87 -13.97
N SER A 122 25.78 -2.95 -14.68
CA SER A 122 25.73 -3.01 -16.13
C SER A 122 24.87 -4.17 -16.62
N LYS A 123 24.49 -4.15 -17.90
CA LYS A 123 23.79 -5.28 -18.55
C LYS A 123 24.56 -6.61 -18.47
N ALA A 124 25.88 -6.57 -18.34
CA ALA A 124 26.68 -7.78 -18.24
C ALA A 124 26.53 -8.51 -16.89
N ASP A 125 25.97 -7.83 -15.90
CA ASP A 125 25.72 -8.38 -14.56
C ASP A 125 24.36 -9.10 -14.47
N CYS A 126 23.50 -8.95 -15.51
CA CYS A 126 22.16 -9.52 -15.57
C CYS A 126 22.06 -10.71 -16.52
N ALA A 127 20.96 -11.47 -16.43
CA ALA A 127 20.66 -12.52 -17.40
C ALA A 127 20.49 -11.96 -18.83
N PRO A 128 20.69 -12.77 -19.89
CA PRO A 128 20.63 -12.30 -21.29
C PRO A 128 19.32 -11.57 -21.67
N GLU A 129 18.21 -11.97 -21.07
CA GLU A 129 16.86 -11.43 -21.24
C GLU A 129 16.59 -10.16 -20.41
N GLN A 130 17.43 -9.87 -19.42
CA GLN A 130 17.26 -8.77 -18.47
C GLN A 130 18.09 -7.52 -18.85
N GLU A 131 17.72 -6.40 -18.26
CA GLU A 131 18.46 -5.14 -18.31
C GLU A 131 18.74 -4.63 -16.90
N CYS A 132 19.90 -4.00 -16.73
CA CYS A 132 20.24 -3.33 -15.48
C CYS A 132 19.60 -1.94 -15.49
N VAL A 133 18.53 -1.77 -14.73
CA VAL A 133 17.70 -0.57 -14.71
C VAL A 133 17.66 0.04 -13.31
N PRO A 134 17.67 1.38 -13.18
CA PRO A 134 17.48 2.03 -11.89
C PRO A 134 16.01 2.01 -11.49
N GLU A 135 15.74 2.06 -10.19
CA GLU A 135 14.42 2.46 -9.70
C GLU A 135 14.16 3.94 -10.01
N TYR A 136 12.89 4.34 -10.13
CA TYR A 136 12.51 5.71 -10.44
C TYR A 136 11.62 6.34 -9.35
N ASN A 137 11.98 7.55 -8.93
CA ASN A 137 11.17 8.43 -8.10
C ASN A 137 10.68 9.61 -8.94
N ASN A 138 9.37 9.72 -9.16
CA ASN A 138 8.78 10.81 -9.97
C ASN A 138 9.41 10.93 -11.38
N GLY A 139 9.77 9.79 -11.96
CA GLY A 139 10.45 9.72 -13.26
C GLY A 139 11.94 10.07 -13.24
N GLN A 140 12.53 10.30 -12.06
CA GLN A 140 13.97 10.47 -11.89
C GLN A 140 14.59 9.18 -11.37
N PRO A 141 15.70 8.70 -11.96
CA PRO A 141 16.36 7.50 -11.46
C PRO A 141 16.90 7.75 -10.05
N ILE A 142 16.74 6.76 -9.17
CA ILE A 142 17.29 6.76 -7.82
C ILE A 142 18.73 6.27 -7.89
N GLU A 143 19.68 6.99 -7.29
CA GLU A 143 21.09 6.62 -7.33
C GLU A 143 21.35 5.32 -6.55
N ASN A 144 22.18 4.43 -7.09
CA ASN A 144 22.56 3.14 -6.48
C ASN A 144 21.36 2.20 -6.23
N SER A 145 20.34 2.27 -7.09
CA SER A 145 19.12 1.44 -7.04
C SER A 145 19.02 0.47 -8.21
N GLU A 146 20.12 0.31 -8.96
CA GLU A 146 20.14 -0.50 -10.16
C GLU A 146 19.90 -1.98 -9.83
N HIS A 147 18.95 -2.57 -10.56
CA HIS A 147 18.58 -3.98 -10.46
C HIS A 147 18.33 -4.61 -11.84
N CYS A 148 18.37 -5.95 -11.88
CA CYS A 148 18.08 -6.69 -13.11
C CYS A 148 16.57 -6.88 -13.27
N GLU A 149 16.02 -6.36 -14.36
CA GLU A 149 14.59 -6.46 -14.68
C GLU A 149 14.43 -6.95 -16.13
N THR A 150 13.42 -7.78 -16.39
CA THR A 150 13.05 -8.17 -17.76
C THR A 150 12.13 -7.11 -18.39
N PRO A 151 12.59 -6.32 -19.38
CA PRO A 151 11.84 -5.18 -19.90
C PRO A 151 10.64 -5.59 -20.77
N GLY A 152 9.65 -4.69 -20.89
CA GLY A 152 8.57 -4.79 -21.88
C GLY A 152 7.55 -5.89 -21.57
N ARG A 153 7.45 -6.30 -20.30
CA ARG A 153 6.41 -7.20 -19.83
C ARG A 153 5.11 -6.42 -19.69
N GLU A 154 4.08 -6.85 -20.42
CA GLU A 154 2.75 -6.29 -20.34
C GLU A 154 1.77 -7.35 -19.84
N SER A 155 0.73 -6.90 -19.14
CA SER A 155 -0.35 -7.78 -18.72
C SER A 155 -1.13 -8.29 -19.93
N LEU A 156 -1.52 -9.56 -19.89
CA LEU A 156 -2.20 -10.28 -20.95
C LEU A 156 -3.71 -10.29 -20.70
N ASP A 157 -4.47 -10.08 -21.77
CA ASP A 157 -5.90 -10.42 -21.80
C ASP A 157 -6.06 -11.93 -21.96
N VAL A 158 -6.38 -12.61 -20.86
CA VAL A 158 -6.51 -14.06 -20.72
C VAL A 158 -7.96 -14.49 -20.55
N GLY A 159 -8.89 -13.54 -20.50
CA GLY A 159 -10.30 -13.77 -20.19
C GLY A 159 -10.67 -13.47 -18.74
N PRO A 160 -11.98 -13.44 -18.43
CA PRO A 160 -12.47 -13.03 -17.13
C PRO A 160 -12.12 -14.01 -16.00
N VAL A 161 -11.92 -13.47 -14.80
CA VAL A 161 -11.71 -14.24 -13.56
C VAL A 161 -12.84 -13.95 -12.60
N GLU A 162 -13.42 -14.97 -11.98
CA GLU A 162 -14.45 -14.79 -10.96
C GLU A 162 -13.81 -14.78 -9.57
N ILE A 163 -14.19 -13.80 -8.76
CA ILE A 163 -13.87 -13.74 -7.33
C ILE A 163 -15.17 -13.72 -6.54
N ALA A 164 -15.38 -14.74 -5.71
CA ALA A 164 -16.49 -14.83 -4.78
C ALA A 164 -16.03 -14.58 -3.34
N GLY A 165 -16.93 -14.06 -2.51
CA GLY A 165 -16.66 -13.73 -1.10
C GLY A 165 -17.19 -12.37 -0.67
N PHE A 166 -17.49 -11.47 -1.62
CA PHE A 166 -18.06 -10.15 -1.33
C PHE A 166 -19.49 -10.24 -0.76
N ASN A 167 -19.91 -9.22 -0.02
CA ASN A 167 -21.18 -9.17 0.72
C ASN A 167 -22.43 -9.29 -0.19
N ASP A 168 -22.33 -8.84 -1.43
CA ASP A 168 -23.43 -8.74 -2.38
C ASP A 168 -23.35 -9.74 -3.55
N GLY A 169 -22.31 -10.58 -3.58
CA GLY A 169 -22.17 -11.68 -4.53
C GLY A 169 -20.78 -11.80 -5.15
N PRO A 170 -20.60 -12.73 -6.10
CA PRO A 170 -19.35 -12.83 -6.85
C PRO A 170 -19.20 -11.67 -7.84
N TYR A 171 -17.96 -11.27 -8.08
CA TYR A 171 -17.59 -10.28 -9.08
C TYR A 171 -16.69 -10.88 -10.15
N THR A 172 -16.88 -10.42 -11.38
CA THR A 172 -16.01 -10.75 -12.49
C THR A 172 -14.93 -9.70 -12.63
N PHE A 173 -13.67 -10.12 -12.66
CA PHE A 173 -12.52 -9.31 -13.01
C PHE A 173 -12.24 -9.51 -14.49
N ALA A 174 -12.22 -8.42 -15.25
CA ALA A 174 -11.93 -8.46 -16.68
C ALA A 174 -10.80 -7.49 -17.00
N PHE A 175 -10.05 -7.81 -18.06
CA PHE A 175 -8.95 -7.00 -18.53
C PHE A 175 -9.45 -5.65 -19.05
N GLU A 176 -8.83 -4.57 -18.59
CA GLU A 176 -9.09 -3.21 -19.08
C GLU A 176 -7.93 -2.77 -19.98
N PRO A 177 -8.15 -2.64 -21.31
CA PRO A 177 -7.06 -2.43 -22.26
C PRO A 177 -6.31 -1.10 -22.13
N GLY A 178 -6.94 -0.07 -21.57
CA GLY A 178 -6.34 1.25 -21.40
C GLY A 178 -5.24 1.26 -20.35
N ASP A 179 -5.49 0.60 -19.21
CA ASP A 179 -4.57 0.53 -18.08
C ASP A 179 -3.80 -0.80 -18.02
N GLN A 180 -4.10 -1.76 -18.90
CA GLN A 180 -3.49 -3.09 -18.96
C GLN A 180 -3.57 -3.85 -17.62
N LEU A 181 -4.72 -3.79 -16.95
CA LEU A 181 -4.94 -4.43 -15.65
C LEU A 181 -6.32 -5.07 -15.59
N TYR A 182 -6.47 -6.09 -14.75
CA TYR A 182 -7.76 -6.66 -14.40
C TYR A 182 -8.44 -5.81 -13.36
N LYS A 183 -9.70 -5.46 -13.61
CA LYS A 183 -10.55 -4.66 -12.72
C LYS A 183 -11.92 -5.30 -12.62
N ILE A 184 -12.65 -4.96 -11.56
CA ILE A 184 -14.06 -5.36 -11.45
C ILE A 184 -14.83 -4.89 -12.69
N ASN A 185 -15.46 -5.86 -13.36
CA ASN A 185 -16.21 -5.71 -14.61
C ASN A 185 -15.43 -5.08 -15.78
N GLY A 186 -14.10 -5.03 -15.72
CA GLY A 186 -13.23 -4.50 -16.79
C GLY A 186 -13.42 -3.01 -17.07
N THR A 187 -13.86 -2.23 -16.08
CA THR A 187 -14.10 -0.79 -16.24
C THR A 187 -13.65 -0.01 -15.01
N GLY A 188 -13.59 1.32 -15.14
CA GLY A 188 -13.23 2.21 -14.03
C GLY A 188 -11.73 2.27 -13.76
N ASP A 189 -11.37 2.81 -12.60
CA ASP A 189 -10.00 3.01 -12.14
C ASP A 189 -9.54 1.91 -11.16
N GLY A 190 -10.30 0.82 -11.03
CA GLY A 190 -10.05 -0.25 -10.08
C GLY A 190 -10.63 0.00 -8.68
N SER A 191 -11.19 1.19 -8.42
CA SER A 191 -11.87 1.48 -7.15
C SER A 191 -13.11 0.60 -6.98
N ILE A 192 -13.33 0.14 -5.75
CA ILE A 192 -14.50 -0.65 -5.36
C ILE A 192 -15.20 0.01 -4.18
N ASP A 193 -16.50 -0.19 -4.05
CA ASP A 193 -17.25 0.30 -2.89
C ASP A 193 -16.86 -0.52 -1.65
N ARG A 194 -16.27 0.13 -0.64
CA ARG A 194 -15.83 -0.52 0.61
C ARG A 194 -16.93 -1.35 1.27
N SER A 195 -18.21 -1.00 1.08
CA SER A 195 -19.34 -1.73 1.67
C SER A 195 -19.55 -3.14 1.11
N ILE A 196 -19.00 -3.45 -0.08
CA ILE A 196 -19.09 -4.79 -0.67
C ILE A 196 -18.03 -5.75 -0.10
N ILE A 197 -16.98 -5.22 0.56
CA ILE A 197 -15.94 -6.05 1.17
C ILE A 197 -16.49 -6.79 2.39
N ALA A 198 -16.37 -8.12 2.37
CA ALA A 198 -16.69 -8.98 3.50
C ALA A 198 -15.42 -9.24 4.30
N TYR A 199 -15.31 -8.66 5.49
CA TYR A 199 -14.20 -8.94 6.40
C TYR A 199 -14.42 -10.27 7.14
N ASP A 200 -13.35 -10.83 7.67
CA ASP A 200 -13.36 -12.14 8.36
C ASP A 200 -14.03 -13.24 7.50
N THR A 201 -13.74 -13.23 6.19
CA THR A 201 -14.42 -14.06 5.20
C THR A 201 -13.41 -14.73 4.26
N GLU A 202 -13.64 -16.00 3.93
CA GLU A 202 -12.88 -16.71 2.90
C GLU A 202 -13.41 -16.32 1.52
N TYR A 203 -12.50 -15.86 0.67
CA TYR A 203 -12.72 -15.57 -0.73
C TYR A 203 -12.21 -16.72 -1.59
N THR A 204 -12.87 -16.93 -2.72
CA THR A 204 -12.47 -17.93 -3.73
C THR A 204 -12.26 -17.25 -5.06
N ILE A 205 -11.11 -17.51 -5.67
CA ILE A 205 -10.81 -17.12 -7.05
C ILE A 205 -10.91 -18.36 -7.92
N SER A 206 -11.59 -18.23 -9.06
CA SER A 206 -11.65 -19.26 -10.08
C SER A 206 -11.77 -18.69 -11.48
N ALA A 207 -11.07 -19.31 -12.42
CA ALA A 207 -11.33 -19.13 -13.83
C ALA A 207 -11.03 -20.44 -14.58
N ASP A 208 -11.82 -20.71 -15.60
CA ASP A 208 -11.70 -21.85 -16.50
C ASP A 208 -11.63 -21.34 -17.94
N ASP A 209 -11.08 -22.15 -18.84
CA ASP A 209 -10.97 -21.87 -20.28
C ASP A 209 -10.26 -20.53 -20.59
N LEU A 210 -9.21 -20.23 -19.81
CA LEU A 210 -8.36 -19.06 -20.03
C LEU A 210 -7.60 -19.16 -21.36
N ILE A 211 -7.20 -18.00 -21.87
CA ILE A 211 -6.40 -17.86 -23.09
C ILE A 211 -5.03 -17.33 -22.69
N PRO A 212 -3.91 -17.79 -23.26
CA PRO A 212 -3.76 -18.83 -24.29
C PRO A 212 -3.97 -20.27 -23.77
N GLU A 213 -4.11 -21.26 -24.67
CA GLU A 213 -4.50 -22.65 -24.35
C GLU A 213 -3.60 -23.39 -23.33
N ASP A 214 -2.37 -22.91 -23.11
CA ASP A 214 -1.43 -23.40 -22.11
C ASP A 214 -1.72 -22.87 -20.69
N LEU A 215 -2.47 -21.78 -20.55
CA LEU A 215 -3.08 -21.29 -19.31
C LEU A 215 -4.55 -21.72 -19.30
N LYS A 216 -4.89 -22.85 -18.65
CA LYS A 216 -6.25 -23.42 -18.77
C LYS A 216 -7.21 -23.01 -17.68
N SER A 217 -6.70 -22.96 -16.45
CA SER A 217 -7.53 -22.71 -15.28
C SER A 217 -6.67 -22.17 -14.15
N LEU A 218 -7.31 -21.47 -13.23
CA LEU A 218 -6.72 -21.06 -11.98
C LEU A 218 -7.72 -21.23 -10.84
N SER A 219 -7.20 -21.50 -9.65
CA SER A 219 -7.98 -21.49 -8.43
C SER A 219 -7.12 -21.07 -7.24
N ALA A 220 -7.74 -20.27 -6.37
CA ALA A 220 -7.15 -19.88 -5.11
C ALA A 220 -8.23 -19.69 -4.04
N LYS A 221 -7.80 -19.80 -2.79
CA LYS A 221 -8.58 -19.41 -1.63
C LYS A 221 -7.72 -18.50 -0.78
N PHE A 222 -8.27 -17.38 -0.35
CA PHE A 222 -7.61 -16.47 0.57
C PHE A 222 -8.63 -15.95 1.58
N THR A 223 -8.15 -15.46 2.71
CA THR A 223 -9.02 -14.88 3.74
C THR A 223 -8.81 -13.37 3.72
N MET A 224 -9.91 -12.63 3.60
CA MET A 224 -9.94 -11.23 4.00
C MET A 224 -10.01 -11.21 5.53
N PRO A 225 -8.98 -10.73 6.25
CA PRO A 225 -8.99 -10.71 7.70
C PRO A 225 -10.09 -9.76 8.24
N PRO A 226 -10.33 -9.72 9.56
CA PRO A 226 -11.14 -8.67 10.16
C PRO A 226 -10.70 -7.28 9.68
N ALA A 227 -11.60 -6.29 9.70
CA ALA A 227 -11.24 -4.94 9.31
C ALA A 227 -10.16 -4.38 10.24
N LEU A 228 -9.10 -3.81 9.69
CA LEU A 228 -8.04 -3.18 10.46
C LEU A 228 -8.55 -1.81 10.89
N SER A 229 -8.73 -1.65 12.19
CA SER A 229 -9.14 -0.39 12.77
C SER A 229 -8.31 -0.11 14.02
N LEU A 230 -7.74 1.10 14.08
CA LEU A 230 -7.02 1.58 15.26
C LEU A 230 -8.03 1.92 16.37
N ILE A 231 -7.83 1.33 17.54
CA ILE A 231 -8.63 1.56 18.76
C ILE A 231 -7.89 2.51 19.70
N GLU A 232 -6.58 2.30 19.88
CA GLU A 232 -5.69 3.17 20.66
C GLU A 232 -4.39 3.40 19.87
N PRO A 233 -3.82 4.63 19.84
CA PRO A 233 -4.33 5.85 20.47
C PRO A 233 -5.69 6.33 19.93
N VAL A 234 -6.48 7.00 20.78
CA VAL A 234 -7.81 7.47 20.40
C VAL A 234 -7.68 8.61 19.38
N MET A 235 -8.46 8.52 18.31
CA MET A 235 -8.52 9.56 17.28
C MET A 235 -9.12 10.85 17.84
N VAL A 236 -8.52 11.97 17.46
CA VAL A 236 -8.90 13.34 17.84
C VAL A 236 -9.02 14.20 16.57
N GLU A 237 -9.66 15.37 16.67
CA GLU A 237 -9.73 16.32 15.55
C GLU A 237 -8.37 17.00 15.34
N GLY A 238 -7.75 16.75 14.19
CA GLY A 238 -6.44 17.25 13.77
C GLY A 238 -6.49 18.49 12.88
N GLY A 239 -7.59 19.25 12.91
CA GLY A 239 -7.76 20.47 12.12
C GLY A 239 -8.00 20.21 10.63
N MET A 240 -7.19 20.81 9.75
CA MET A 240 -7.40 20.73 8.29
C MET A 240 -7.30 19.30 7.74
N PHE A 241 -6.61 18.40 8.44
CA PHE A 241 -6.37 17.02 7.99
C PHE A 241 -7.42 16.02 8.50
N GLY A 242 -8.51 16.50 9.09
CA GLY A 242 -9.56 15.63 9.64
C GLY A 242 -9.07 15.00 10.94
N LYS A 243 -9.01 13.67 11.00
CA LYS A 243 -8.65 12.95 12.23
C LYS A 243 -7.14 12.76 12.38
N ALA A 244 -6.65 12.92 13.61
CA ALA A 244 -5.27 12.69 14.01
C ALA A 244 -5.20 11.87 15.31
N VAL A 245 -3.99 11.54 15.75
CA VAL A 245 -3.72 11.04 17.11
C VAL A 245 -2.70 11.92 17.81
N GLU A 246 -2.90 12.13 19.11
CA GLU A 246 -1.91 12.79 19.96
C GLU A 246 -0.89 11.78 20.46
N ILE A 247 0.40 12.06 20.22
CA ILE A 247 1.51 11.25 20.73
C ILE A 247 2.36 12.07 21.70
N ASP A 248 2.60 11.49 22.88
CA ASP A 248 3.61 11.93 23.83
C ASP A 248 4.88 11.08 23.62
N ASN A 249 5.87 11.67 22.93
CA ASN A 249 7.13 11.01 22.61
C ASN A 249 8.03 10.78 23.83
N THR A 250 7.65 11.24 25.03
CA THR A 250 8.39 10.98 26.27
C THR A 250 7.94 9.70 26.96
N LYS A 251 6.99 8.97 26.37
CA LYS A 251 6.42 7.74 26.93
C LYS A 251 6.42 6.63 25.88
N PRO A 252 6.37 5.35 26.30
CA PRO A 252 6.00 4.26 25.41
C PRO A 252 4.63 4.53 24.77
N ILE A 253 4.48 4.18 23.50
CA ILE A 253 3.22 4.34 22.76
C ILE A 253 2.59 2.96 22.64
N THR A 254 1.36 2.81 23.10
CA THR A 254 0.61 1.55 22.97
C THR A 254 -0.40 1.69 21.84
N PHE A 255 -0.34 0.74 20.92
CA PHE A 255 -1.28 0.56 19.84
C PHE A 255 -2.23 -0.57 20.20
N LYS A 256 -3.52 -0.35 19.97
CA LYS A 256 -4.54 -1.42 19.99
C LYS A 256 -5.35 -1.37 18.73
N TRP A 257 -5.72 -2.53 18.21
CA TRP A 257 -6.49 -2.66 16.98
C TRP A 257 -7.40 -3.90 17.02
N GLU A 258 -8.29 -3.99 16.05
CA GLU A 258 -9.12 -5.17 15.84
C GLU A 258 -8.26 -6.38 15.42
N SER A 259 -7.96 -7.26 16.37
CA SER A 259 -7.10 -8.45 16.24
C SER A 259 -7.55 -9.45 15.16
N ASN A 260 -6.60 -10.04 14.43
CA ASN A 260 -6.82 -11.24 13.59
C ASN A 260 -6.55 -12.56 14.36
N GLY A 261 -6.70 -12.55 15.68
CA GLY A 261 -6.50 -13.73 16.52
C GLY A 261 -5.06 -14.24 16.55
N GLY A 262 -4.09 -13.37 16.28
CA GLY A 262 -2.66 -13.69 16.26
C GLY A 262 -2.17 -14.36 14.97
N LYS A 263 -2.97 -14.35 13.90
CA LYS A 263 -2.59 -14.89 12.59
C LYS A 263 -1.97 -13.80 11.72
N GLY A 264 -0.76 -14.04 11.22
CA GLY A 264 -0.01 -13.06 10.44
C GLY A 264 0.67 -12.02 11.33
N TYR A 265 1.00 -10.89 10.74
CA TYR A 265 1.68 -9.77 11.38
C TYR A 265 1.09 -8.44 10.91
N ILE A 266 1.40 -7.37 11.64
CA ILE A 266 1.15 -5.99 11.24
C ILE A 266 2.49 -5.26 11.21
N ASP A 267 2.71 -4.48 10.16
CA ASP A 267 3.79 -3.52 10.11
C ASP A 267 3.27 -2.16 10.59
N ILE A 268 3.82 -1.67 11.70
CA ILE A 268 3.53 -0.35 12.27
C ILE A 268 4.72 0.54 11.99
N THR A 269 4.51 1.58 11.17
CA THR A 269 5.52 2.60 10.89
C THR A 269 5.08 3.94 11.48
N ILE A 270 5.94 4.55 12.29
CA ILE A 270 5.75 5.90 12.83
C ILE A 270 6.80 6.80 12.20
N MET A 271 6.35 7.76 11.39
CA MET A 271 7.19 8.77 10.79
C MET A 271 7.07 10.08 11.58
N ALA A 272 8.22 10.66 11.94
CA ALA A 272 8.30 11.94 12.62
C ALA A 272 9.23 12.89 11.86
N ALA A 273 8.71 14.03 11.45
CA ALA A 273 9.47 15.08 10.79
C ALA A 273 9.62 16.28 11.72
N GLN A 274 10.82 16.48 12.27
CA GLN A 274 11.15 17.69 13.01
C GLN A 274 11.39 18.86 12.05
N SER A 275 11.99 18.56 10.90
CA SER A 275 12.25 19.49 9.81
C SER A 275 12.40 18.71 8.50
N LEU A 276 12.41 19.39 7.35
CA LEU A 276 12.62 18.71 6.06
C LEU A 276 13.97 17.99 5.93
N ALA A 277 14.96 18.39 6.73
CA ALA A 277 16.27 17.75 6.76
C ALA A 277 16.40 16.69 7.87
N ASN A 278 15.36 16.52 8.70
CA ASN A 278 15.38 15.62 9.85
C ASN A 278 14.04 14.91 9.95
N VAL A 279 13.97 13.77 9.26
CA VAL A 279 12.85 12.83 9.27
C VAL A 279 13.39 11.52 9.82
N VAL A 280 12.71 10.98 10.82
CA VAL A 280 13.06 9.73 11.47
C VAL A 280 11.84 8.83 11.41
N SER A 281 12.06 7.54 11.17
CA SER A 281 11.01 6.52 11.26
C SER A 281 11.35 5.45 12.29
N VAL A 282 10.32 4.94 12.93
CA VAL A 282 10.35 3.69 13.69
C VAL A 282 9.43 2.72 12.95
N THR A 283 9.96 1.56 12.59
CA THR A 283 9.15 0.49 11.99
C THR A 283 9.18 -0.71 12.92
N CYS A 284 8.01 -1.22 13.27
CA CYS A 284 7.82 -2.38 14.12
C CYS A 284 7.03 -3.43 13.37
N LYS A 285 7.54 -4.66 13.32
CA LYS A 285 6.82 -5.81 12.79
C LYS A 285 6.28 -6.61 13.95
N VAL A 286 4.96 -6.64 14.12
CA VAL A 286 4.32 -7.14 15.34
C VAL A 286 3.34 -8.24 15.01
N LYS A 287 3.12 -9.16 15.94
CA LYS A 287 2.09 -10.18 15.76
C LYS A 287 0.71 -9.52 15.71
N ASP A 288 -0.18 -10.02 14.85
CA ASP A 288 -1.55 -9.50 14.75
C ASP A 288 -2.47 -10.05 15.86
N ASP A 289 -2.12 -9.81 17.12
CA ASP A 289 -2.88 -10.26 18.29
C ASP A 289 -3.70 -9.14 18.97
N GLY A 290 -3.58 -7.89 18.52
CA GLY A 290 -4.49 -6.78 18.83
C GLY A 290 -3.89 -5.69 19.71
N GLU A 291 -2.66 -5.86 20.21
CA GLU A 291 -2.00 -4.85 21.04
C GLU A 291 -0.48 -4.94 20.92
N PHE A 292 0.19 -3.79 20.81
CA PHE A 292 1.64 -3.70 20.89
C PHE A 292 2.08 -2.39 21.50
N THR A 293 3.14 -2.41 22.31
CA THR A 293 3.73 -1.20 22.90
C THR A 293 5.11 -0.96 22.29
N VAL A 294 5.25 0.16 21.57
CA VAL A 294 6.55 0.64 21.11
C VAL A 294 7.36 1.10 22.32
N PRO A 295 8.54 0.52 22.58
CA PRO A 295 9.34 0.86 23.75
C PRO A 295 9.84 2.32 23.73
N GLU A 296 10.05 2.88 24.93
CA GLU A 296 10.47 4.29 25.11
C GLU A 296 11.77 4.63 24.38
N GLU A 297 12.69 3.67 24.26
CA GLU A 297 13.97 3.85 23.55
C GLU A 297 13.79 4.16 22.06
N PHE A 298 12.66 3.80 21.45
CA PHE A 298 12.32 4.16 20.07
C PHE A 298 11.46 5.44 20.06
N THR A 299 10.44 5.53 20.92
CA THR A 299 9.51 6.68 20.91
C THR A 299 10.18 7.99 21.28
N SER A 300 11.17 7.97 22.18
CA SER A 300 11.97 9.14 22.57
C SER A 300 12.82 9.73 21.43
N GLN A 301 13.04 8.97 20.36
CA GLN A 301 13.76 9.43 19.18
C GLN A 301 12.83 10.12 18.16
N LEU A 302 11.52 9.94 18.27
CA LEU A 302 10.52 10.56 17.41
C LEU A 302 10.27 12.01 17.84
N VAL A 303 10.79 12.97 17.08
CA VAL A 303 10.57 14.39 17.35
C VAL A 303 9.63 14.97 16.31
N PHE A 304 8.37 15.17 16.70
CA PHE A 304 7.33 15.72 15.82
C PHE A 304 7.45 17.25 15.74
N GLY A 305 7.74 17.76 14.54
CA GLY A 305 7.59 19.17 14.21
C GLY A 305 6.13 19.51 13.87
N GLY A 306 5.83 20.78 13.61
CA GLY A 306 4.53 21.15 13.02
C GLY A 306 3.40 21.51 13.98
N GLY A 307 3.67 21.73 15.27
CA GLY A 307 2.67 22.20 16.25
C GLY A 307 2.36 23.70 16.23
N GLY A 308 2.58 24.39 15.10
CA GLY A 308 2.40 25.84 14.96
C GLY A 308 1.46 26.21 13.80
N ASP A 309 0.97 27.45 13.79
CA ASP A 309 -0.03 27.93 12.81
C ASP A 309 0.57 28.29 11.43
N GLY A 310 1.83 27.93 11.16
CA GLY A 310 2.56 28.29 9.96
C GLY A 310 2.41 27.29 8.81
N MET A 311 2.52 27.76 7.56
CA MET A 311 2.49 26.89 6.36
C MET A 311 3.57 25.79 6.39
N MET A 312 4.75 26.08 6.94
CA MET A 312 5.81 25.07 7.09
C MET A 312 5.49 24.06 8.19
N ASP A 313 4.85 24.48 9.27
CA ASP A 313 4.42 23.59 10.36
C ASP A 313 3.33 22.65 9.88
N GLN A 314 2.38 23.17 9.10
CA GLN A 314 1.39 22.37 8.42
C GLN A 314 2.02 21.32 7.48
N MET A 315 3.07 21.69 6.75
CA MET A 315 3.78 20.76 5.86
C MET A 315 4.51 19.65 6.62
N LEU A 316 5.12 19.98 7.77
CA LEU A 316 5.74 18.98 8.64
C LEU A 316 4.68 18.09 9.32
N GLY A 317 3.53 18.64 9.68
CA GLY A 317 2.39 17.88 10.20
C GLY A 317 1.89 16.81 9.23
N MET A 318 1.94 17.08 7.91
CA MET A 318 1.62 16.06 6.89
C MET A 318 2.64 14.91 6.82
N MET A 319 3.87 15.14 7.25
CA MET A 319 4.93 14.12 7.26
C MET A 319 4.91 13.31 8.56
N ASN A 320 4.21 13.79 9.59
CA ASN A 320 4.02 13.06 10.84
C ASN A 320 2.85 12.08 10.68
N MET A 321 3.16 10.81 10.48
CA MET A 321 2.15 9.80 10.20
C MET A 321 2.42 8.49 10.95
N ILE A 322 1.34 7.83 11.32
CA ILE A 322 1.33 6.41 11.64
C ILE A 322 0.74 5.68 10.45
N THR A 323 1.44 4.64 10.02
CA THR A 323 0.95 3.67 9.06
C THR A 323 0.86 2.32 9.77
N MET A 324 -0.29 1.65 9.68
CA MET A 324 -0.45 0.25 10.05
C MET A 324 -0.84 -0.53 8.80
N ASP A 325 -0.06 -1.55 8.47
CA ASP A 325 -0.31 -2.40 7.31
C ASP A 325 -0.54 -3.84 7.78
N ARG A 326 -1.69 -4.38 7.38
CA ARG A 326 -2.03 -5.80 7.54
C ARG A 326 -2.05 -6.43 6.16
N HIS A 327 -1.13 -7.36 5.96
CA HIS A 327 -1.02 -8.13 4.73
C HIS A 327 -1.45 -9.58 4.92
N SER A 328 -2.13 -10.13 3.92
CA SER A 328 -2.50 -11.54 3.87
C SER A 328 -2.36 -12.01 2.43
N GLU A 329 -1.62 -13.10 2.23
CA GLU A 329 -1.38 -13.68 0.91
C GLU A 329 -1.76 -15.16 0.89
N ALA A 330 -2.17 -15.62 -0.28
CA ALA A 330 -2.31 -17.04 -0.57
C ALA A 330 -1.81 -17.35 -1.99
N PRO A 331 -1.24 -18.54 -2.22
CA PRO A 331 -0.81 -18.93 -3.55
C PRO A 331 -2.01 -19.16 -4.49
N ILE A 332 -1.86 -18.74 -5.74
CA ILE A 332 -2.74 -19.13 -6.85
C ILE A 332 -2.11 -20.34 -7.54
N THR A 333 -2.93 -21.36 -7.78
CA THR A 333 -2.50 -22.58 -8.48
C THR A 333 -3.32 -22.74 -9.76
N GLY A 334 -2.71 -23.31 -10.80
CA GLY A 334 -3.36 -23.49 -12.08
C GLY A 334 -2.43 -24.09 -13.13
N ASP A 335 -3.04 -24.66 -14.17
CA ASP A 335 -2.29 -25.17 -15.33
C ASP A 335 -1.65 -23.99 -16.07
N GLY A 336 -0.32 -24.00 -16.21
CA GLY A 336 0.46 -22.96 -16.88
C GLY A 336 0.97 -21.85 -15.96
N ILE A 337 0.50 -21.79 -14.71
CA ILE A 337 0.97 -20.82 -13.72
C ILE A 337 2.29 -21.30 -13.12
N SER A 338 3.33 -20.46 -13.23
CA SER A 338 4.63 -20.70 -12.61
C SER A 338 4.84 -19.89 -11.33
N SER A 339 4.21 -18.72 -11.22
CA SER A 339 4.14 -17.94 -9.98
C SER A 339 2.75 -17.34 -9.86
N GLY A 340 2.13 -17.45 -8.69
CA GLY A 340 0.73 -17.06 -8.54
C GLY A 340 0.45 -16.64 -7.11
N ARG A 341 -0.05 -15.42 -6.91
CA ARG A 341 -0.45 -14.94 -5.58
C ARG A 341 -1.74 -14.14 -5.62
N VAL A 342 -2.52 -14.30 -4.58
CA VAL A 342 -3.61 -13.38 -4.27
C VAL A 342 -3.31 -12.78 -2.91
N SER A 343 -3.47 -11.47 -2.81
CA SER A 343 -3.30 -10.73 -1.58
C SER A 343 -4.55 -9.93 -1.21
N SER A 344 -4.70 -9.74 0.10
CA SER A 344 -5.53 -8.69 0.66
C SER A 344 -4.67 -7.82 1.55
N GLU A 345 -4.69 -6.52 1.29
CA GLU A 345 -3.92 -5.52 2.01
C GLU A 345 -4.89 -4.57 2.71
N GLN A 346 -4.64 -4.29 3.99
CA GLN A 346 -5.39 -3.29 4.74
C GLN A 346 -4.44 -2.28 5.34
N LEU A 347 -4.56 -1.03 4.89
CA LEU A 347 -3.65 0.06 5.24
C LEU A 347 -4.40 1.15 6.01
N VAL A 348 -3.94 1.45 7.22
CA VAL A 348 -4.46 2.57 8.03
C VAL A 348 -3.38 3.64 8.11
N MET A 349 -3.70 4.85 7.61
CA MET A 349 -2.82 6.01 7.64
C MET A 349 -3.44 7.14 8.47
N ILE A 350 -2.73 7.55 9.52
CA ILE A 350 -3.24 8.49 10.52
C ILE A 350 -2.23 9.59 10.75
N SER A 351 -2.68 10.85 10.74
CA SER A 351 -1.84 12.00 11.08
C SER A 351 -1.50 12.00 12.57
N VAL A 352 -0.26 12.40 12.89
CA VAL A 352 0.21 12.53 14.27
C VAL A 352 0.39 13.99 14.63
N VAL A 353 -0.16 14.38 15.78
CA VAL A 353 0.09 15.68 16.40
C VAL A 353 0.80 15.50 17.75
N PRO A 354 1.70 16.42 18.14
CA PRO A 354 2.33 16.38 19.46
C PRO A 354 1.28 16.50 20.58
N ALA A 355 1.43 15.74 21.66
CA ALA A 355 0.54 15.83 22.82
C ALA A 355 0.38 17.28 23.33
N GLY A 356 -0.87 17.68 23.59
CA GLY A 356 -1.20 19.03 24.07
C GLY A 356 -1.21 20.11 22.97
N SER A 357 -1.14 19.72 21.70
CA SER A 357 -1.30 20.65 20.56
C SER A 357 -2.78 20.96 20.27
N ILE A 358 -3.69 20.09 20.70
CA ILE A 358 -5.13 20.34 20.55
C ILE A 358 -5.60 21.13 21.77
N VAL A 359 -5.87 22.43 21.56
CA VAL A 359 -6.59 23.24 22.55
C VAL A 359 -8.06 22.84 22.44
N PRO A 360 -8.70 22.31 23.51
CA PRO A 360 -10.14 22.05 23.47
C PRO A 360 -10.86 23.36 23.13
N GLU A 361 -11.84 23.31 22.22
CA GLU A 361 -12.72 24.45 21.99
C GLU A 361 -13.20 24.95 23.36
N PRO A 362 -13.09 26.27 23.65
CA PRO A 362 -13.59 26.79 24.90
C PRO A 362 -15.06 26.37 25.00
N GLU A 363 -15.42 25.71 26.11
CA GLU A 363 -16.84 25.44 26.39
C GLU A 363 -17.59 26.74 26.15
N PRO A 364 -18.71 26.72 25.38
CA PRO A 364 -19.47 27.93 25.12
C PRO A 364 -19.77 28.55 26.47
N GLU A 365 -19.25 29.77 26.70
CA GLU A 365 -19.46 30.45 27.97
C GLU A 365 -20.97 30.47 28.20
N PRO A 366 -21.46 30.02 29.37
CA PRO A 366 -22.88 30.12 29.67
C PRO A 366 -23.25 31.59 29.51
N ASP A 367 -24.18 31.84 28.60
CA ASP A 367 -24.62 33.19 28.26
C ASP A 367 -24.88 33.97 29.57
N PRO A 368 -24.10 35.03 29.86
CA PRO A 368 -24.22 35.76 31.11
C PRO A 368 -25.60 36.40 31.29
N ASP A 369 -26.40 36.46 30.22
CA ASP A 369 -27.71 37.06 30.23
C ASP A 369 -28.84 36.08 30.56
N GLY A 370 -28.61 34.79 30.80
CA GLY A 370 -29.59 33.90 31.46
C GLY A 370 -31.01 33.91 30.84
N ASP A 371 -31.15 34.36 29.60
CA ASP A 371 -32.41 34.40 28.90
C ASP A 371 -32.56 33.06 28.20
N ILE A 372 -33.37 32.20 28.83
CA ILE A 372 -34.06 31.15 28.11
C ILE A 372 -34.92 31.86 27.07
N VAL A 373 -34.38 32.11 25.89
CA VAL A 373 -35.19 32.33 24.70
C VAL A 373 -35.68 30.94 24.32
N PRO A 374 -36.98 30.62 24.49
CA PRO A 374 -37.50 29.38 23.93
C PRO A 374 -37.32 29.45 22.41
N ASP A 375 -36.69 28.42 21.84
CA ASP A 375 -36.68 28.14 20.41
C ASP A 375 -38.11 28.21 19.86
N ASN A 376 -38.48 29.34 19.27
CA ASN A 376 -39.70 29.52 18.51
C ASN A 376 -39.65 30.86 17.76
N GLU A 377 -38.69 30.99 16.85
CA GLU A 377 -38.91 31.78 15.63
C GLU A 377 -38.48 30.93 14.43
N VAL A 378 -39.38 30.02 14.05
CA VAL A 378 -39.50 29.58 12.67
C VAL A 378 -39.83 30.83 11.86
N GLU A 379 -38.86 31.36 11.12
CA GLU A 379 -39.17 32.30 10.05
C GLU A 379 -40.08 31.56 9.04
N PRO A 380 -41.27 32.07 8.73
CA PRO A 380 -42.06 31.50 7.66
C PRO A 380 -41.37 31.86 6.35
N ASP A 381 -40.95 30.83 5.60
CA ASP A 381 -40.63 30.94 4.18
C ASP A 381 -41.78 31.67 3.48
N GLU A 382 -41.52 32.90 3.05
CA GLU A 382 -42.40 33.63 2.14
C GLU A 382 -42.32 32.93 0.77
N ASP A 383 -43.34 32.11 0.48
CA ASP A 383 -43.71 31.70 -0.88
C ASP A 383 -43.85 32.94 -1.79
N PRO A 384 -43.10 33.03 -2.91
CA PRO A 384 -43.54 33.84 -4.04
C PRO A 384 -44.54 33.02 -4.87
N ALA A 385 -45.78 33.51 -4.89
CA ALA A 385 -46.87 33.04 -5.71
C ALA A 385 -46.53 32.97 -7.22
N PRO A 386 -47.25 32.12 -7.99
CA PRO A 386 -46.95 31.84 -9.39
C PRO A 386 -47.53 32.91 -10.32
N ASP A 387 -46.70 33.44 -11.22
CA ASP A 387 -47.21 34.22 -12.36
C ASP A 387 -47.76 33.26 -13.43
N SER A 388 -49.08 33.29 -13.54
CA SER A 388 -49.88 32.81 -14.65
C SER A 388 -49.83 33.79 -15.82
N ASP A 389 -49.46 33.32 -17.02
CA ASP A 389 -50.27 33.49 -18.26
C ASP A 389 -49.55 32.92 -19.51
N THR A 390 -49.94 31.68 -19.86
CA THR A 390 -50.33 31.07 -21.18
C THR A 390 -50.09 31.82 -22.52
N PRO A 391 -50.11 31.18 -23.74
CA PRO A 391 -50.46 29.79 -24.08
C PRO A 391 -49.68 29.07 -25.23
N ASP A 392 -49.99 27.78 -25.38
CA ASP A 392 -50.10 26.91 -26.57
C ASP A 392 -48.97 26.82 -27.63
N ALA A 393 -48.38 25.62 -27.72
CA ALA A 393 -48.12 24.97 -29.00
C ALA A 393 -48.14 23.44 -28.85
N GLU A 394 -49.18 22.82 -29.41
CA GLU A 394 -49.21 21.41 -29.81
C GLU A 394 -47.99 21.07 -30.66
N ILE A 395 -47.20 20.06 -30.28
CA ILE A 395 -46.56 19.17 -31.27
C ILE A 395 -46.64 17.73 -30.74
N THR A 396 -47.30 16.92 -31.56
CA THR A 396 -47.58 15.48 -31.46
C THR A 396 -46.36 14.57 -31.25
N PRO A 397 -46.56 13.37 -30.66
CA PRO A 397 -45.51 12.36 -30.52
C PRO A 397 -45.25 11.65 -31.85
N VAL A 398 -43.97 11.45 -32.19
CA VAL A 398 -43.56 10.52 -33.25
C VAL A 398 -43.13 9.22 -32.57
N GLU A 399 -43.95 8.18 -32.74
CA GLU A 399 -43.56 6.78 -32.51
C GLU A 399 -42.57 6.30 -33.59
N PRO A 400 -41.77 5.27 -33.31
CA PRO A 400 -40.73 4.77 -34.20
C PRO A 400 -41.31 3.82 -35.25
N GLU A 401 -40.79 3.88 -36.48
CA GLU A 401 -40.96 2.79 -37.44
C GLU A 401 -39.92 1.69 -37.20
N PRO A 402 -40.33 0.41 -37.17
CA PRO A 402 -39.46 -0.74 -37.42
C PRO A 402 -39.44 -1.09 -38.92
N GLU A 403 -38.70 -2.16 -39.26
CA GLU A 403 -38.40 -2.77 -40.58
C GLU A 403 -37.00 -2.38 -41.09
N GLY A 404 -36.03 -3.27 -41.33
CA GLY A 404 -36.06 -4.71 -41.55
C GLY A 404 -35.69 -5.02 -43.00
N GLU A 405 -34.42 -5.34 -43.28
CA GLU A 405 -33.92 -6.37 -44.22
C GLU A 405 -32.40 -6.50 -44.13
#